data_AF-S7VS60-F1
#
_entry.id   AF-S7VS60-F1
#
_cell.length_a   1.000
_cell.length_b   1.000
_cell.length_c   1.000
_cell.angle_alpha   90.00
_cell.angle_beta   90.00
_cell.angle_gamma   90.00
#
_symmetry.space_group_name_H-M   'P 1'
#
loop_
_entity.id
_entity.type
_entity.pdbx_description
1 polymer ?
#
loop_
_entity_poly.entity_id
_entity_poly.type
_entity_poly.pdbx_seq_one_letter_code
_entity_poly.pdbx_strand_id
1 'polypeptide(L)'
;MRLNEPDSEGRETVRAMDILFPGIGEMVGGSQREERLDVLKEKMKALDISEEELWWYLDLRKYGSAVHSGFGLGFERLVMFATGMGNIRDVIPFPRTPQNAEF
;
A
#
# COMPACT_ATOMS: atom_id res chain seq x y z
N MET A 1 -1.93 -2.45 -8.13
CA MET A 1 -2.05 -3.80 -7.55
C MET A 1 -2.21 -4.80 -8.69
N ARG A 2 -1.76 -6.05 -8.51
CA ARG A 2 -1.96 -7.09 -9.53
C ARG A 2 -3.44 -7.41 -9.69
N LEU A 3 -3.92 -7.43 -10.93
CA LEU A 3 -5.28 -7.89 -11.27
C LEU A 3 -5.37 -9.42 -11.15
N ASN A 4 -6.49 -9.90 -10.61
CA ASN A 4 -6.85 -11.30 -10.66
C ASN A 4 -7.40 -11.68 -12.03
N GLU A 5 -7.50 -12.99 -12.27
CA GLU A 5 -8.40 -13.48 -13.30
C GLU A 5 -9.84 -13.12 -12.89
N PRO A 6 -10.75 -12.84 -13.84
CA PRO A 6 -12.15 -12.61 -13.54
C PRO A 6 -12.71 -13.76 -12.70
N ASP A 7 -13.48 -13.43 -11.67
CA ASP A 7 -14.10 -14.46 -10.85
C ASP A 7 -15.22 -15.20 -11.60
N SER A 8 -15.89 -16.15 -10.93
CA SER A 8 -16.98 -16.93 -11.52
C SER A 8 -18.17 -16.10 -12.01
N GLU A 9 -18.30 -14.85 -11.54
CA GLU A 9 -19.34 -13.90 -11.95
C GLU A 9 -18.80 -12.87 -12.96
N GLY A 10 -17.56 -13.00 -13.40
CA GLY A 10 -16.89 -12.09 -14.33
C GLY A 10 -16.44 -10.77 -13.69
N ARG A 11 -16.40 -10.68 -12.36
CA ARG A 11 -15.98 -9.46 -11.67
C ARG A 11 -14.46 -9.33 -11.69
N GLU A 12 -13.99 -8.11 -11.93
CA GLU A 12 -12.58 -7.77 -11.84
C GLU A 12 -12.21 -7.49 -10.39
N THR A 13 -11.18 -8.17 -9.89
CA THR A 13 -10.66 -7.98 -8.54
C THR A 13 -9.14 -7.85 -8.57
N VAL A 14 -8.57 -7.43 -7.44
CA VAL A 14 -7.12 -7.29 -7.27
C VAL A 14 -6.61 -8.20 -6.17
N ARG A 15 -5.32 -8.55 -6.24
CA ARG A 15 -4.60 -9.23 -5.16
C ARG A 15 -4.23 -8.24 -4.08
N ALA A 16 -5.23 -7.84 -3.30
CA ALA A 16 -5.08 -6.96 -2.15
C ALA A 16 -5.77 -7.56 -0.92
N MET A 17 -5.34 -7.13 0.26
CA MET A 17 -5.94 -7.51 1.53
C MET A 17 -5.83 -6.35 2.50
N ASP A 18 -6.86 -6.15 3.29
CA ASP A 18 -6.88 -5.20 4.40
C ASP A 18 -7.20 -5.95 5.69
N ILE A 19 -6.54 -5.59 6.79
CA ILE A 19 -6.84 -6.10 8.13
C ILE A 19 -7.50 -4.99 8.93
N LEU A 20 -8.76 -5.21 9.28
CA LEU A 20 -9.59 -4.28 10.04
C LEU A 20 -9.60 -4.63 11.52
N PHE A 21 -9.42 -3.63 12.36
CA PHE A 21 -9.45 -3.73 13.81
C PHE A 21 -10.70 -3.03 14.37
N PRO A 22 -11.36 -3.59 15.40
CA PRO A 22 -12.52 -2.95 16.03
C PRO A 22 -12.20 -1.54 16.54
N GLY A 23 -13.08 -0.58 16.26
CA GLY A 23 -12.97 0.82 16.72
C GLY A 23 -11.95 1.69 15.99
N ILE A 24 -10.89 1.11 15.41
CA ILE A 24 -9.80 1.85 14.73
C ILE A 24 -9.97 1.84 13.20
N GLY A 25 -10.57 0.79 12.65
CA GLY A 25 -10.69 0.59 11.20
C GLY A 25 -9.46 -0.13 10.63
N GLU A 26 -8.98 0.30 9.47
CA GLU A 26 -7.84 -0.34 8.78
C GLU A 26 -6.52 -0.19 9.55
N MET A 27 -5.89 -1.33 9.86
CA MET A 27 -4.59 -1.41 10.53
C MET A 27 -3.46 -1.78 9.56
N VAL A 28 -3.75 -2.74 8.66
CA VAL A 28 -2.78 -3.26 7.69
C VAL A 28 -3.41 -3.20 6.31
N GLY A 29 -2.68 -2.62 5.37
CA GLY A 29 -3.00 -2.66 3.95
C GLY A 29 -1.92 -3.40 3.19
N GLY A 30 -2.29 -4.40 2.40
CA GLY A 30 -1.37 -5.26 1.68
C GLY A 30 -1.79 -5.54 0.25
N SER A 31 -0.81 -5.80 -0.62
CA SER A 31 -1.10 -6.26 -1.97
C SER A 31 0.07 -7.02 -2.60
N GLN A 32 -0.28 -7.84 -3.57
CA GLN A 32 0.69 -8.32 -4.55
C GLN A 32 1.02 -7.19 -5.53
N ARG A 33 2.31 -6.97 -5.75
CA ARG A 33 2.79 -6.01 -6.73
C ARG A 33 2.67 -6.59 -8.13
N GLU A 34 2.51 -5.71 -9.12
CA GLU A 34 2.52 -6.15 -10.51
C GLU A 34 3.96 -6.50 -10.89
N GLU A 35 4.19 -7.78 -11.16
CA GLU A 35 5.49 -8.29 -11.57
C GLU A 35 5.66 -8.36 -13.09
N ARG A 36 4.56 -8.32 -13.87
CA ARG A 36 4.61 -8.33 -15.34
C ARG A 36 4.91 -6.93 -15.86
N LEU A 37 6.04 -6.78 -16.54
CA LEU A 37 6.54 -5.49 -17.01
C LEU A 37 5.56 -4.78 -17.94
N ASP A 38 4.99 -5.48 -18.92
CA ASP A 38 4.12 -4.87 -19.93
C ASP A 38 2.85 -4.32 -19.30
N VAL A 39 2.23 -5.11 -18.42
CA VAL A 39 1.04 -4.70 -17.65
C VAL A 39 1.36 -3.50 -16.75
N LEU A 40 2.54 -3.47 -16.13
CA LEU A 40 2.96 -2.33 -15.30
C LEU A 40 3.13 -1.06 -16.14
N LYS A 41 3.73 -1.15 -17.34
CA LYS A 41 3.88 -0.02 -18.27
C LYS A 41 2.54 0.50 -18.77
N GLU A 42 1.62 -0.40 -19.12
CA GLU A 42 0.25 -0.04 -19.49
C GLU A 42 -0.45 0.73 -18.37
N LYS A 43 -0.31 0.28 -17.11
CA LYS A 43 -0.86 0.97 -15.94
C LYS A 43 -0.20 2.33 -15.71
N MET A 44 1.11 2.45 -15.90
CA MET A 44 1.82 3.72 -15.79
C MET A 44 1.31 4.73 -16.83
N LYS A 45 1.18 4.28 -18.09
CA LYS A 45 0.61 5.11 -19.16
C LYS A 45 -0.83 5.54 -18.87
N ALA A 46 -1.66 4.63 -18.35
CA ALA A 46 -3.06 4.94 -18.01
C ALA A 46 -3.19 5.94 -16.84
N LEU A 47 -2.20 5.99 -15.94
CA LEU A 47 -2.15 6.89 -14.80
C LEU A 47 -1.30 8.15 -15.05
N ASP A 48 -0.82 8.35 -16.28
CA ASP A 48 0.07 9.46 -16.67
C ASP A 48 1.35 9.54 -15.83
N ILE A 49 1.94 8.37 -15.54
CA ILE A 49 3.21 8.26 -14.78
C ILE A 49 4.37 8.08 -15.76
N SER A 50 5.38 8.93 -15.64
CA SER A 50 6.59 8.87 -16.48
C SER A 50 7.39 7.57 -16.27
N GLU A 51 7.63 6.84 -17.35
CA GLU A 51 8.56 5.70 -17.35
C GLU A 51 10.01 6.13 -17.11
N GLU A 52 10.38 7.33 -17.56
CA GLU A 52 11.74 7.85 -17.39
C GLU A 52 12.04 8.16 -15.93
N GLU A 53 11.08 8.71 -15.17
CA GLU A 53 11.29 9.00 -13.75
C GLU A 53 11.36 7.74 -12.88
N LEU A 54 10.65 6.68 -13.29
CA LEU A 54 10.57 5.40 -12.58
C LEU A 54 11.31 4.26 -13.29
N TRP A 55 12.31 4.58 -14.12
CA TRP A 55 13.07 3.60 -14.90
C TRP A 55 13.65 2.49 -14.01
N TRP A 56 14.19 2.88 -12.85
CA TRP A 56 14.79 1.98 -11.88
C TRP A 56 13.75 1.01 -11.30
N TYR A 57 12.50 1.44 -11.15
CA TYR A 57 11.41 0.62 -10.63
C TYR A 57 10.93 -0.42 -11.65
N LEU A 58 10.98 -0.06 -12.94
CA LEU A 58 10.73 -0.97 -14.06
C LEU A 58 11.86 -1.99 -14.20
N ASP A 59 13.11 -1.60 -13.95
CA ASP A 59 14.26 -2.50 -14.01
C ASP A 59 14.19 -3.62 -12.97
N LEU A 60 13.53 -3.39 -11.82
CA LEU A 60 13.19 -4.45 -10.84
C LEU A 60 12.31 -5.55 -11.45
N ARG A 61 11.58 -5.27 -12.55
CA ARG A 61 10.77 -6.25 -13.28
C ARG A 61 11.53 -6.88 -14.45
N LYS A 62 12.50 -6.17 -15.02
CA LYS A 62 13.33 -6.67 -16.14
C LYS A 62 14.40 -7.66 -15.68
N TYR A 63 15.09 -7.38 -14.57
CA TYR A 63 16.29 -8.11 -14.17
C TYR A 63 16.00 -9.03 -12.97
N GLY A 64 15.37 -10.17 -13.24
CA GLY A 64 15.15 -11.21 -12.22
C GLY A 64 13.98 -10.93 -11.27
N SER A 65 12.85 -10.50 -11.81
CA SER A 65 11.64 -10.32 -11.00
C SER A 65 11.11 -11.64 -10.42
N ALA A 66 10.36 -11.54 -9.34
CA ALA A 66 9.68 -12.66 -8.71
C ALA A 66 8.23 -12.25 -8.39
N VAL A 67 7.37 -13.25 -8.22
CA VAL A 67 6.04 -13.02 -7.65
C VAL A 67 6.20 -12.59 -6.19
N HIS A 68 5.84 -11.35 -5.87
CA HIS A 68 6.06 -10.78 -4.55
C HIS A 68 4.87 -9.95 -4.05
N SER A 69 4.65 -10.04 -2.74
CA SER A 69 3.61 -9.32 -2.00
C SER A 69 4.24 -8.64 -0.79
N GLY A 70 3.57 -7.60 -0.30
CA GLY A 70 3.97 -6.92 0.92
C GLY A 70 2.79 -6.22 1.56
N PHE A 71 3.01 -5.72 2.76
CA PHE A 71 2.01 -4.97 3.52
C PHE A 71 2.66 -3.80 4.25
N GLY A 72 1.87 -2.78 4.55
CA GLY A 72 2.21 -1.71 5.46
C GLY A 72 1.39 -1.83 6.74
N LEU A 73 2.03 -1.57 7.88
CA LEU A 73 1.40 -1.52 9.18
C LEU A 73 1.65 -0.14 9.79
N GLY A 74 0.59 0.55 10.19
CA GLY A 74 0.72 1.81 10.93
C GLY A 74 1.20 1.55 12.34
N PHE A 75 2.47 1.82 12.64
CA PHE A 75 3.05 1.54 13.95
C PHE A 75 2.32 2.29 15.08
N GLU A 76 2.00 3.56 14.89
CA GLU A 76 1.26 4.38 15.85
C GLU A 76 -0.14 3.83 16.08
N ARG A 77 -0.82 3.35 15.03
CA ARG A 77 -2.13 2.69 15.17
C ARG A 77 -2.02 1.39 15.97
N LEU A 78 -0.95 0.61 15.78
CA LEU A 78 -0.69 -0.59 16.58
C LEU A 78 -0.50 -0.24 18.05
N VAL A 79 0.27 0.80 18.37
CA VAL A 79 0.47 1.26 19.75
C VAL A 79 -0.85 1.72 20.34
N MET A 80 -1.63 2.53 19.61
CA MET A 80 -2.96 3.00 20.03
C MET A 80 -3.91 1.84 20.32
N PHE A 81 -3.90 0.80 19.49
CA PHE A 81 -4.67 -0.42 19.73
C PHE A 81 -4.21 -1.16 20.99
N ALA A 82 -2.90 -1.34 21.17
CA ALA A 82 -2.33 -2.07 22.29
C ALA A 82 -2.56 -1.36 23.63
N THR A 83 -2.57 -0.03 23.65
CA THR A 83 -2.76 0.79 24.86
C THR A 83 -4.22 1.16 25.13
N GLY A 84 -5.11 1.03 24.15
CA GLY A 84 -6.51 1.45 24.25
C GLY A 84 -6.71 2.97 24.23
N MET A 85 -5.70 3.74 23.80
CA MET A 85 -5.82 5.19 23.67
C MET A 85 -6.81 5.58 22.55
N GLY A 86 -7.58 6.65 22.76
CA GLY A 86 -8.62 7.07 21.82
C GLY A 86 -8.13 7.97 20.68
N ASN A 87 -6.94 8.57 20.80
CA ASN A 87 -6.39 9.51 19.81
C ASN A 87 -4.95 9.13 19.45
N ILE A 88 -4.65 9.10 18.15
CA ILE A 88 -3.33 8.74 17.63
C ILE A 88 -2.23 9.71 18.08
N ARG A 89 -2.57 10.95 18.44
CA ARG A 89 -1.60 11.93 18.95
C ARG A 89 -1.05 11.56 20.33
N ASP A 90 -1.81 10.82 21.12
CA ASP A 90 -1.43 10.46 22.50
C ASP A 90 -0.37 9.35 22.55
N VAL A 91 -0.16 8.66 21.42
CA VAL A 91 0.87 7.62 21.25
C VAL A 91 2.11 8.09 20.49
N ILE A 92 2.18 9.37 20.11
CA ILE A 92 3.31 9.96 19.39
C ILE A 92 3.97 11.03 20.28
N PRO A 93 5.26 10.91 20.64
CA PRO A 93 5.91 11.89 21.51
C PRO A 93 5.90 13.33 20.96
N PHE A 94 6.05 13.48 19.65
CA PHE A 94 6.11 14.77 18.94
C PHE A 94 5.19 14.74 17.71
N PRO A 95 3.86 14.82 17.90
CA PRO A 95 2.89 14.58 16.83
C PRO A 95 2.98 15.67 15.74
N ARG A 96 2.93 15.25 14.48
CA ARG A 96 2.95 16.15 13.31
C ARG A 96 1.60 16.15 12.63
N THR A 97 1.11 17.34 12.29
CA THR A 97 -0.08 17.53 11.47
C THR A 97 0.13 18.71 10.52
N PRO A 98 -0.67 18.87 9.46
CA PRO A 98 -0.64 20.10 8.67
C PRO A 98 -0.70 21.33 9.59
N GLN A 99 0.14 22.32 9.31
CA GLN A 99 0.29 23.56 10.09
C GLN A 99 0.81 23.39 11.54
N ASN A 100 1.25 22.19 11.96
CA ASN A 100 1.83 21.97 13.29
C ASN A 100 3.21 21.29 13.18
N ALA A 101 4.25 22.07 13.44
CA ALA A 101 5.65 21.66 13.28
C ALA A 101 6.59 22.27 14.35
N GLU A 102 6.11 22.62 15.55
CA GLU A 102 6.89 23.33 16.57
C GLU A 102 7.88 22.44 17.34
N PHE A 103 9.14 22.33 16.87
CA PHE A 103 10.25 21.61 17.52
C PHE A 103 11.57 22.01 16.87
#